data_AF-A0AAN8AGT3-F1
#
_entry.id   AF-A0AAN8AGT3-F1
#
_cell.length_a   1.000
_cell.length_b   1.000
_cell.length_c   1.000
_cell.angle_alpha   90.00
_cell.angle_beta   90.00
_cell.angle_gamma   90.00
#
_symmetry.space_group_name_H-M   'P 1'
#
loop_
_entity.id
_entity.type
_entity.pdbx_description
1 polymer ?
#
loop_
_entity_poly.entity_id
_entity_poly.type
_entity_poly.pdbx_seq_one_letter_code
_entity_poly.pdbx_strand_id
1 'polypeptide(L)'
;MTRLRRKALVSLFLFTLFIFGAMMGLRTLKPSDGFSDLAPGMGFIRERERDRRRLDAEDVAVSPGQAHGGSSSSDTKVVFTKSDRDYSIFYDVHIFYYLWYGAPGTDNKYIHWDHVLVPHWDPKIAASHAQGRHTPPEDIASSFYPELGPYSSRDPKVLESHMSQIEEAAAGVLVLSWYPPGVADDHGEPSEDLVPAVMDAAHRHSIKVTGETTGMFSTS
;
A
#
# COMPACT_ATOMS: atom_id res chain seq x y z
N MET A 1 30.20 4.31 -61.83
CA MET A 1 29.75 3.32 -60.81
C MET A 1 30.74 3.07 -59.65
N THR A 2 31.94 3.67 -59.63
CA THR A 2 32.95 3.43 -58.56
C THR A 2 32.82 4.37 -57.35
N ARG A 3 32.27 5.58 -57.53
CA ARG A 3 32.09 6.57 -56.44
C ARG A 3 30.94 6.22 -55.46
N LEU A 4 29.83 5.66 -55.96
CA LEU A 4 28.73 5.19 -55.09
C LEU A 4 29.16 4.00 -54.22
N ARG A 5 29.94 3.07 -54.78
CA ARG A 5 30.48 1.92 -54.04
C ARG A 5 31.41 2.34 -52.91
N ARG A 6 32.23 3.39 -53.11
CA ARG A 6 33.08 3.94 -52.04
C ARG A 6 32.28 4.58 -50.91
N LYS A 7 31.23 5.34 -51.23
CA LYS A 7 30.35 5.95 -50.20
C LYS A 7 29.59 4.90 -49.39
N ALA A 8 29.11 3.84 -50.05
CA ALA A 8 28.45 2.72 -49.37
C ALA A 8 29.41 1.93 -48.47
N LEU A 9 30.64 1.69 -48.92
CA LEU A 9 31.69 1.03 -48.13
C LEU A 9 32.12 1.88 -46.92
N VAL A 10 32.27 3.19 -47.09
CA VAL A 10 32.60 4.10 -45.98
C VAL A 10 31.44 4.15 -44.97
N SER A 11 30.19 4.20 -45.43
CA SER A 11 29.02 4.16 -44.55
C SER A 11 28.95 2.85 -43.75
N LEU A 12 29.17 1.70 -44.39
CA LEU A 12 29.18 0.39 -43.74
C LEU A 12 30.32 0.29 -42.71
N PHE A 13 31.49 0.85 -43.03
CA PHE A 13 32.62 0.87 -42.11
C PHE A 13 32.35 1.76 -40.89
N LEU A 14 31.74 2.93 -41.07
CA LEU A 14 31.35 3.79 -39.95
C LEU A 14 30.26 3.14 -39.08
N PHE A 15 29.29 2.47 -39.70
CA PHE A 15 28.23 1.76 -38.98
C PHE A 15 28.76 0.58 -38.16
N THR A 16 29.69 -0.19 -38.72
CA THR A 16 30.35 -1.29 -38.00
C THR A 16 31.22 -0.79 -36.86
N LEU A 17 31.97 0.31 -37.03
CA LEU A 17 32.71 0.97 -35.94
C LEU A 17 31.77 1.46 -34.83
N PHE A 18 30.62 2.02 -35.17
CA PHE A 18 29.64 2.48 -34.18
C PHE A 18 29.07 1.33 -33.35
N ILE A 19 28.66 0.23 -33.99
CA ILE A 19 28.18 -0.97 -33.27
C ILE A 19 29.26 -1.53 -32.36
N PHE A 20 30.51 -1.63 -32.85
CA PHE A 20 31.61 -2.18 -32.08
C PHE A 20 31.98 -1.27 -30.90
N GLY A 21 31.98 0.05 -31.10
CA GLY A 21 32.19 1.04 -30.04
C GLY A 21 31.08 1.00 -28.99
N ALA A 22 29.82 0.91 -29.39
CA ALA A 22 28.69 0.77 -28.47
C ALA A 22 28.75 -0.55 -27.68
N MET A 23 29.08 -1.66 -28.33
CA MET A 23 29.25 -2.96 -27.67
C MET A 23 30.45 -2.99 -26.72
N MET A 24 31.57 -2.34 -27.07
CA MET A 24 32.70 -2.17 -26.16
C MET A 24 32.35 -1.27 -24.97
N GLY A 25 31.63 -0.16 -25.19
CA GLY A 25 31.14 0.72 -24.14
C GLY A 25 30.22 -0.01 -23.15
N LEU A 26 29.27 -0.79 -23.67
CA LEU A 26 28.36 -1.60 -22.85
C LEU A 26 29.09 -2.72 -22.09
N ARG A 27 30.17 -3.29 -22.66
CA ARG A 27 31.02 -4.30 -21.99
C ARG A 27 31.95 -3.69 -20.93
N THR A 28 32.29 -2.41 -21.03
CA THR A 28 33.06 -1.70 -19.99
C THR A 28 32.20 -1.21 -18.82
N LEU A 29 30.87 -1.26 -18.95
CA LEU A 29 29.97 -1.13 -17.81
C LEU A 29 30.04 -2.43 -17.01
N LYS A 30 31.02 -2.48 -16.10
CA LYS A 30 31.05 -3.45 -15.01
C LYS A 30 29.73 -3.32 -14.24
N PRO A 31 29.03 -4.41 -13.89
CA PRO A 31 28.00 -4.34 -12.87
C PRO A 31 28.65 -3.71 -11.65
N SER A 32 28.11 -2.60 -11.16
CA SER A 32 28.40 -2.15 -9.82
C SER A 32 27.89 -3.25 -8.89
N ASP A 33 28.81 -4.13 -8.47
CA ASP A 33 28.63 -5.04 -7.34
C ASP A 33 28.39 -4.17 -6.11
N GLY A 34 27.12 -4.00 -5.75
CA GLY A 34 26.76 -3.17 -4.61
C GLY A 34 25.30 -2.77 -4.54
N PHE A 35 24.36 -3.68 -4.83
CA PHE A 35 22.96 -3.53 -4.39
C PHE A 35 22.20 -4.88 -4.40
N SER A 36 22.85 -5.97 -3.99
CA SER A 36 22.22 -7.31 -3.92
C SER A 36 22.20 -7.95 -2.54
N ASP A 37 22.50 -7.20 -1.47
CA ASP A 37 22.48 -7.73 -0.08
C ASP A 37 21.39 -7.13 0.82
N LEU A 38 20.34 -6.54 0.27
CA LEU A 38 19.17 -6.14 1.05
C LEU A 38 17.90 -6.79 0.49
N ALA A 39 17.82 -8.10 0.65
CA ALA A 39 16.54 -8.79 0.78
C ALA A 39 16.18 -8.80 2.28
N PRO A 40 15.23 -7.97 2.75
CA PRO A 40 14.71 -8.10 4.09
C PRO A 40 13.80 -9.34 4.11
N GLY A 41 14.27 -10.46 4.66
CA GLY A 41 13.40 -11.63 4.78
C GLY A 41 14.06 -12.96 5.16
N MET A 42 15.36 -13.14 4.94
CA MET A 42 15.98 -14.46 5.17
C MET A 42 16.58 -14.67 6.58
N GLY A 43 16.63 -13.63 7.43
CA GLY A 43 17.16 -13.71 8.80
C GLY A 43 16.18 -14.26 9.84
N PHE A 44 14.88 -14.02 9.65
CA PHE A 44 13.85 -14.30 10.66
C PHE A 44 13.53 -15.79 10.83
N ILE A 45 13.78 -16.63 9.83
CA ILE A 45 13.51 -18.08 9.94
C ILE A 45 14.55 -18.78 10.84
N ARG A 46 15.80 -18.29 10.86
CA ARG A 46 16.89 -18.94 11.61
C ARG A 46 16.91 -18.59 13.10
N GLU A 47 16.31 -17.45 13.49
CA GLU A 47 16.09 -17.10 14.90
C GLU A 47 14.88 -17.85 15.48
N ARG A 48 13.78 -17.94 14.72
CA ARG A 48 12.56 -18.65 15.15
C ARG A 48 12.77 -20.15 15.39
N GLU A 49 13.69 -20.79 14.68
CA GLU A 49 14.02 -22.20 14.91
C GLU A 49 14.96 -22.41 16.12
N ARG A 50 15.78 -21.40 16.46
CA ARG A 50 16.67 -21.45 17.62
C ARG A 50 15.93 -21.21 18.93
N ASP A 51 14.91 -20.34 18.91
CA ASP A 51 14.05 -20.11 20.07
C ASP A 51 13.10 -21.29 20.32
N ARG A 52 12.62 -21.95 19.27
CA ARG A 52 11.82 -23.19 19.42
C ARG A 52 12.59 -24.32 20.10
N ARG A 53 13.88 -24.52 19.80
CA ARG A 53 14.69 -25.55 20.48
C ARG A 53 15.07 -25.21 21.92
N ARG A 54 15.01 -23.94 22.32
CA ARG A 54 15.29 -23.52 23.71
C ARG A 54 14.08 -23.67 24.63
N LEU A 55 12.87 -23.67 24.07
CA LEU A 55 11.63 -23.79 24.85
C LEU A 55 11.26 -25.24 25.21
N ASP A 56 11.89 -26.24 24.59
CA ASP A 56 11.62 -27.66 24.85
C ASP A 56 12.50 -28.27 25.99
N ALA A 57 13.29 -27.45 26.71
CA ALA A 57 14.34 -27.96 27.61
C ALA A 57 14.30 -27.48 29.08
N GLU A 58 13.25 -26.82 29.56
CA GLU A 58 13.09 -26.57 31.00
C GLU A 58 11.70 -26.96 31.50
N ASP A 59 11.60 -28.20 31.95
CA ASP A 59 10.54 -28.69 32.83
C ASP A 59 11.17 -28.96 34.21
N VAL A 60 11.17 -27.97 35.10
CA VAL A 60 11.37 -28.17 36.54
C VAL A 60 10.53 -27.17 37.35
N ALA A 61 9.61 -27.72 38.14
CA ALA A 61 8.67 -27.05 39.03
C ALA A 61 9.32 -26.21 40.16
N VAL A 62 8.66 -25.12 40.61
CA VAL A 62 8.51 -24.70 42.04
C VAL A 62 7.35 -23.67 42.21
N SER A 63 6.66 -23.80 43.35
CA SER A 63 5.48 -23.15 43.98
C SER A 63 5.32 -21.60 44.02
N PRO A 64 4.12 -21.09 44.42
CA PRO A 64 3.74 -19.68 44.30
C PRO A 64 4.14 -18.82 45.51
N GLY A 65 4.61 -17.59 45.25
CA GLY A 65 4.96 -16.60 46.26
C GLY A 65 4.61 -15.17 45.80
N GLN A 66 3.99 -14.41 46.70
CA GLN A 66 3.43 -13.07 46.53
C GLN A 66 4.46 -11.92 46.39
N ALA A 67 4.02 -10.92 45.62
CA ALA A 67 4.09 -9.46 45.86
C ALA A 67 5.30 -8.60 45.41
N HIS A 68 4.87 -7.45 44.82
CA HIS A 68 5.54 -6.15 44.61
C HIS A 68 6.62 -6.10 43.52
N GLY A 69 6.63 -5.15 42.58
CA GLY A 69 5.86 -3.93 42.38
C GLY A 69 6.63 -3.09 41.36
N GLY A 70 5.92 -2.39 40.47
CA GLY A 70 6.52 -1.49 39.48
C GLY A 70 6.31 -1.91 38.03
N SER A 71 5.05 -2.11 37.60
CA SER A 71 4.74 -2.05 36.17
C SER A 71 4.61 -0.57 35.81
N SER A 72 5.60 -0.03 35.08
CA SER A 72 5.38 1.10 34.18
C SER A 72 4.49 0.59 33.05
N SER A 73 3.22 0.34 33.37
CA SER A 73 2.21 -0.09 32.42
C SER A 73 1.97 1.10 31.50
N SER A 74 2.35 0.97 30.23
CA SER A 74 1.75 1.79 29.18
C SER A 74 0.23 1.73 29.37
N ASP A 75 -0.44 2.88 29.48
CA ASP A 75 -1.89 3.02 29.64
C ASP A 75 -2.71 2.51 28.43
N THR A 76 -2.10 1.69 27.58
CA THR A 76 -2.77 1.02 26.48
C THR A 76 -3.78 0.04 27.04
N LYS A 77 -5.06 0.41 26.90
CA LYS A 77 -6.20 -0.40 27.29
C LYS A 77 -6.31 -1.57 26.33
N VAL A 78 -5.51 -2.62 26.57
CA VAL A 78 -5.63 -3.90 25.88
C VAL A 78 -6.97 -4.50 26.28
N VAL A 79 -7.93 -4.50 25.35
CA VAL A 79 -9.19 -5.21 25.53
C VAL A 79 -9.05 -6.55 24.85
N PHE A 80 -8.96 -7.59 25.65
CA PHE A 80 -9.12 -8.96 25.17
C PHE A 80 -10.54 -9.12 24.63
N THR A 81 -10.68 -9.44 23.34
CA THR A 81 -11.98 -9.70 22.72
C THR A 81 -12.60 -10.97 23.30
N LYS A 82 -13.94 -11.06 23.26
CA LYS A 82 -14.73 -12.21 23.75
C LYS A 82 -14.07 -13.55 23.35
N SER A 83 -13.86 -14.39 24.36
CA SER A 83 -13.43 -15.79 24.35
C SER A 83 -13.40 -16.47 22.98
N ASP A 84 -12.20 -16.78 22.49
CA ASP A 84 -11.82 -17.78 21.45
C ASP A 84 -10.73 -17.28 20.47
N ARG A 85 -10.24 -16.04 20.61
CA ARG A 85 -9.23 -15.47 19.69
C ARG A 85 -7.87 -15.26 20.37
N ASP A 86 -6.82 -15.81 19.77
CA ASP A 86 -5.42 -15.77 20.25
C ASP A 86 -4.71 -14.41 20.05
N TYR A 87 -5.42 -13.36 19.61
CA TYR A 87 -4.84 -12.06 19.28
C TYR A 87 -5.55 -10.91 20.01
N SER A 88 -4.76 -9.90 20.40
CA SER A 88 -5.22 -8.69 21.07
C SER A 88 -5.37 -7.53 20.07
N ILE A 89 -6.46 -6.77 20.18
CA ILE A 89 -6.66 -5.52 19.43
C ILE A 89 -6.24 -4.33 20.29
N PHE A 90 -5.54 -3.35 19.69
CA PHE A 90 -5.06 -2.13 20.35
C PHE A 90 -5.87 -0.91 19.89
N TYR A 91 -6.70 -0.35 20.78
CA TYR A 91 -7.53 0.83 20.47
C TYR A 91 -6.76 2.16 20.44
N ASP A 92 -5.49 2.11 20.81
CA ASP A 92 -4.54 3.22 20.72
C ASP A 92 -3.93 3.29 19.30
N VAL A 93 -4.11 2.25 18.49
CA VAL A 93 -3.61 2.15 17.12
C VAL A 93 -4.74 2.46 16.13
N HIS A 94 -4.51 3.50 15.34
CA HIS A 94 -5.50 4.11 14.44
C HIS A 94 -5.02 3.97 12.99
N ILE A 95 -5.90 3.57 12.08
CA ILE A 95 -5.62 3.44 10.64
C ILE A 95 -6.54 4.36 9.85
N PHE A 96 -5.96 5.23 9.02
CA PHE A 96 -6.71 6.05 8.06
C PHE A 96 -7.25 5.19 6.92
N TYR A 97 -8.52 5.40 6.59
CA TYR A 97 -9.25 4.55 5.67
C TYR A 97 -10.14 5.37 4.73
N TYR A 98 -10.06 5.04 3.44
CA TYR A 98 -10.69 5.79 2.35
C TYR A 98 -11.75 4.95 1.64
N LEU A 99 -12.96 5.50 1.52
CA LEU A 99 -14.13 4.84 0.92
C LEU A 99 -14.42 5.26 -0.53
N TRP A 100 -13.45 5.90 -1.17
CA TRP A 100 -13.68 6.60 -2.44
C TRP A 100 -13.42 5.76 -3.70
N TYR A 101 -13.06 4.48 -3.59
CA TYR A 101 -12.72 3.65 -4.75
C TYR A 101 -13.97 3.01 -5.37
N GLY A 102 -14.04 2.97 -6.70
CA GLY A 102 -15.15 2.36 -7.44
C GLY A 102 -14.68 1.53 -8.62
N ALA A 103 -15.42 0.48 -8.95
CA ALA A 103 -15.12 -0.46 -10.03
C ALA A 103 -16.35 -0.73 -10.91
N PRO A 104 -16.19 -0.96 -12.24
CA PRO A 104 -17.32 -1.10 -13.16
C PRO A 104 -18.36 -2.16 -12.79
N GLY A 105 -17.96 -3.23 -12.09
CA GLY A 105 -18.87 -4.29 -11.67
C GLY A 105 -19.90 -3.86 -10.61
N THR A 106 -19.59 -2.83 -9.82
CA THR A 106 -20.44 -2.34 -8.72
C THR A 106 -20.89 -0.89 -8.95
N ASP A 107 -20.02 -0.05 -9.53
CA ASP A 107 -20.19 1.40 -9.64
C ASP A 107 -20.42 1.88 -11.08
N ASN A 108 -20.51 0.96 -12.05
CA ASN A 108 -20.63 1.21 -13.51
C ASN A 108 -19.43 1.88 -14.17
N LYS A 109 -18.49 2.44 -13.40
CA LYS A 109 -17.23 3.03 -13.87
C LYS A 109 -16.14 2.83 -12.83
N TYR A 110 -14.91 3.12 -13.21
CA TYR A 110 -13.83 3.32 -12.23
C TYR A 110 -14.02 4.68 -11.54
N ILE A 111 -13.69 4.73 -10.24
CA ILE A 111 -13.67 5.94 -9.43
C ILE A 111 -12.36 5.91 -8.62
N HIS A 112 -11.62 7.02 -8.59
CA HIS A 112 -10.25 7.18 -8.06
C HIS A 112 -9.16 6.31 -8.70
N TRP A 113 -9.45 5.10 -9.16
CA TRP A 113 -8.46 4.28 -9.89
C TRP A 113 -8.05 4.92 -11.21
N ASP A 114 -8.97 5.60 -11.88
CA ASP A 114 -8.76 6.37 -13.10
C ASP A 114 -8.54 7.85 -12.78
N HIS A 115 -7.78 8.18 -11.72
CA HIS A 115 -7.48 9.57 -11.39
C HIS A 115 -6.73 10.29 -12.53
N VAL A 116 -6.92 11.61 -12.63
CA VAL A 116 -6.18 12.45 -13.57
C VAL A 116 -4.72 12.60 -13.15
N LEU A 117 -3.80 12.72 -14.12
CA LEU A 117 -2.43 13.11 -13.81
C LEU A 117 -2.45 14.59 -13.40
N VAL A 118 -2.19 14.85 -12.12
CA VAL A 118 -2.21 16.22 -11.58
C VAL A 118 -1.07 17.02 -12.22
N PRO A 119 -1.38 18.12 -12.95
CA PRO A 119 -0.36 18.91 -13.60
C PRO A 119 0.52 19.61 -12.57
N HIS A 120 1.79 19.81 -12.93
CA HIS A 120 2.66 20.68 -12.14
C HIS A 120 2.10 22.11 -12.11
N TRP A 121 2.23 22.80 -10.97
CA TRP A 121 1.66 24.14 -10.78
C TRP A 121 2.23 25.20 -11.73
N ASP A 122 3.50 25.08 -12.13
CA ASP A 122 4.11 25.87 -13.22
C ASP A 122 3.74 25.26 -14.59
N PRO A 123 2.98 25.98 -15.45
CA PRO A 123 2.58 25.51 -16.77
C PRO A 123 3.74 25.14 -17.69
N LYS A 124 4.91 25.78 -17.53
CA LYS A 124 6.09 25.48 -18.36
C LYS A 124 6.65 24.10 -18.04
N ILE A 125 6.63 23.74 -16.76
CA ILE A 125 7.05 22.41 -16.31
C ILE A 125 5.95 21.39 -16.65
N ALA A 126 4.68 21.72 -16.44
CA ALA A 126 3.55 20.84 -16.75
C ALA A 126 3.52 20.39 -18.22
N ALA A 127 3.92 21.27 -19.15
CA ALA A 127 4.03 20.93 -20.58
C ALA A 127 5.09 19.85 -20.89
N SER A 128 6.03 19.60 -19.99
CA SER A 128 7.06 18.58 -20.14
C SER A 128 6.70 17.22 -19.51
N HIS A 129 5.58 17.13 -18.80
CA HIS A 129 5.12 15.91 -18.15
C HIS A 129 3.94 15.25 -18.90
N ALA A 130 3.72 13.97 -18.62
CA ALA A 130 2.55 13.26 -19.13
C ALA A 130 1.26 13.91 -18.60
N GLN A 131 0.24 13.92 -19.45
CA GLN A 131 -1.07 14.50 -19.18
C GLN A 131 -2.14 13.46 -19.49
N GLY A 132 -3.34 13.69 -18.95
CA GLY A 132 -4.48 12.81 -19.16
C GLY A 132 -4.86 12.10 -17.88
N ARG A 133 -5.26 10.83 -18.01
CA ARG A 133 -5.91 10.06 -16.96
C ARG A 133 -5.46 8.62 -17.03
N HIS A 134 -5.35 7.98 -15.87
CA HIS A 134 -5.07 6.55 -15.79
C HIS A 134 -6.18 5.72 -16.46
N THR A 135 -5.82 4.57 -17.04
CA THR A 135 -6.75 3.64 -17.72
C THR A 135 -6.74 2.25 -17.08
N PRO A 136 -7.52 2.04 -15.99
CA PRO A 136 -7.60 0.74 -15.32
C PRO A 136 -8.17 -0.37 -16.25
N PRO A 137 -7.85 -1.66 -16.02
CA PRO A 137 -7.25 -2.18 -14.79
C PRO A 137 -5.71 -2.25 -14.77
N GLU A 138 -5.01 -2.19 -15.91
CA GLU A 138 -3.55 -2.32 -15.94
C GLU A 138 -2.83 -1.00 -15.57
N ASP A 139 -3.45 0.14 -15.84
CA ASP A 139 -2.92 1.48 -15.54
C ASP A 139 -3.82 2.16 -14.52
N ILE A 140 -3.45 2.08 -13.24
CA ILE A 140 -4.18 2.69 -12.12
C ILE A 140 -3.40 3.87 -11.53
N ALA A 141 -4.12 4.79 -10.88
CA ALA A 141 -3.57 5.96 -10.18
C ALA A 141 -2.84 5.62 -8.87
N SER A 142 -1.87 4.72 -8.94
CA SER A 142 -1.04 4.29 -7.82
C SER A 142 0.30 3.77 -8.32
N SER A 143 1.36 4.02 -7.55
CA SER A 143 2.66 3.38 -7.80
C SER A 143 2.70 1.90 -7.39
N PHE A 144 1.68 1.42 -6.66
CA PHE A 144 1.53 0.04 -6.20
C PHE A 144 0.22 -0.56 -6.70
N TYR A 145 0.18 -1.88 -6.88
CA TYR A 145 -1.02 -2.59 -7.31
C TYR A 145 -1.65 -3.35 -6.14
N PRO A 146 -2.93 -3.11 -5.79
CA PRO A 146 -3.60 -3.82 -4.70
C PRO A 146 -3.82 -5.30 -5.06
N GLU A 147 -3.65 -6.19 -4.10
CA GLU A 147 -3.90 -7.63 -4.29
C GLU A 147 -5.36 -7.92 -4.68
N LEU A 148 -6.30 -7.13 -4.15
CA LEU A 148 -7.73 -7.18 -4.50
C LEU A 148 -8.06 -6.58 -5.88
N GLY A 149 -7.05 -6.10 -6.63
CA GLY A 149 -7.24 -5.37 -7.88
C GLY A 149 -7.92 -4.01 -7.69
N PRO A 150 -8.30 -3.30 -8.77
CA PRO A 150 -9.03 -2.04 -8.70
C PRO A 150 -10.47 -2.30 -8.23
N TYR A 151 -10.61 -2.42 -6.91
CA TYR A 151 -11.83 -2.83 -6.23
C TYR A 151 -12.83 -1.68 -6.09
N SER A 152 -14.07 -2.02 -5.73
CA SER A 152 -15.07 -1.05 -5.25
C SER A 152 -15.10 -1.02 -3.73
N SER A 153 -15.04 0.17 -3.14
CA SER A 153 -15.29 0.37 -1.71
C SER A 153 -16.73 0.06 -1.32
N ARG A 154 -17.65 -0.04 -2.30
CA ARG A 154 -19.05 -0.45 -2.10
C ARG A 154 -19.24 -1.97 -2.07
N ASP A 155 -18.25 -2.77 -2.48
CA ASP A 155 -18.36 -4.23 -2.48
C ASP A 155 -18.27 -4.77 -1.02
N PRO A 156 -19.32 -5.44 -0.51
CA PRO A 156 -19.29 -6.00 0.84
C PRO A 156 -18.15 -7.00 1.08
N LYS A 157 -17.69 -7.72 0.06
CA LYS A 157 -16.58 -8.66 0.18
C LYS A 157 -15.25 -7.96 0.39
N VAL A 158 -15.08 -6.81 -0.26
CA VAL A 158 -13.90 -5.95 -0.10
C VAL A 158 -13.88 -5.35 1.30
N LEU A 159 -15.03 -4.84 1.78
CA LEU A 159 -15.14 -4.32 3.15
C LEU A 159 -14.79 -5.37 4.20
N GLU A 160 -15.33 -6.60 4.08
CA GLU A 160 -15.01 -7.69 5.00
C GLU A 160 -13.52 -8.06 4.94
N SER A 161 -12.94 -8.14 3.74
CA SER A 161 -11.51 -8.42 3.57
C SER A 161 -10.63 -7.35 4.23
N HIS A 162 -10.97 -6.07 4.10
CA HIS A 162 -10.24 -4.99 4.75
C HIS A 162 -10.36 -5.06 6.28
N MET A 163 -11.54 -5.35 6.83
CA MET A 163 -11.69 -5.49 8.28
C MET A 163 -10.88 -6.67 8.83
N SER A 164 -10.81 -7.79 8.09
CA SER A 164 -9.93 -8.92 8.43
C SER A 164 -8.46 -8.51 8.45
N GLN A 165 -7.99 -7.76 7.43
CA GLN A 165 -6.61 -7.27 7.38
C GLN A 165 -6.28 -6.31 8.53
N ILE A 166 -7.21 -5.43 8.90
CA ILE A 166 -7.05 -4.48 10.01
C ILE A 166 -7.00 -5.23 11.35
N GLU A 167 -7.84 -6.25 11.52
CA GLU A 167 -7.84 -7.13 12.68
C GLU A 167 -6.53 -7.92 12.79
N GLU A 168 -6.02 -8.47 11.68
CA GLU A 168 -4.71 -9.14 11.62
C GLU A 168 -3.54 -8.19 11.94
N ALA A 169 -3.68 -6.90 11.61
CA ALA A 169 -2.75 -5.84 11.99
C ALA A 169 -2.87 -5.40 13.45
N ALA A 170 -3.82 -5.98 14.23
CA ALA A 170 -4.12 -5.65 15.62
C ALA A 170 -4.54 -4.19 15.87
N ALA A 171 -4.96 -3.46 14.83
CA ALA A 171 -5.42 -2.09 14.96
C ALA A 171 -6.89 -2.04 15.38
N GLY A 172 -7.19 -1.25 16.41
CA GLY A 172 -8.53 -1.19 16.99
C GLY A 172 -9.42 -0.05 16.51
N VAL A 173 -8.85 0.94 15.80
CA VAL A 173 -9.61 2.12 15.37
C VAL A 173 -9.40 2.39 13.88
N LEU A 174 -10.51 2.42 13.16
CA LEU A 174 -10.62 2.88 11.78
C LEU A 174 -10.93 4.38 11.77
N VAL A 175 -10.05 5.18 11.21
CA VAL A 175 -10.24 6.61 10.99
C VAL A 175 -10.77 6.81 9.58
N LEU A 176 -12.08 6.99 9.47
CA LEU A 176 -12.77 7.10 8.20
C LEU A 176 -12.65 8.52 7.63
N SER A 177 -12.01 8.64 6.46
CA SER A 177 -12.07 9.86 5.64
C SER A 177 -13.50 10.08 5.19
N TRP A 178 -14.12 11.17 5.65
CA TRP A 178 -15.53 11.42 5.44
C TRP A 178 -15.80 12.85 4.97
N TYR A 179 -16.69 12.97 3.98
CA TYR A 179 -17.26 14.22 3.49
C TYR A 179 -18.73 14.34 3.93
N PRO A 180 -19.25 15.56 4.14
CA PRO A 180 -20.67 15.77 4.38
C PRO A 180 -21.57 15.13 3.31
N PRO A 181 -22.84 14.80 3.63
CA PRO A 181 -23.74 14.17 2.66
C PRO A 181 -23.88 14.97 1.37
N GLY A 182 -23.83 14.28 0.23
CA GLY A 182 -23.86 14.87 -1.10
C GLY A 182 -22.57 15.60 -1.52
N VAL A 183 -21.50 15.53 -0.73
CA VAL A 183 -20.20 16.13 -1.01
C VAL A 183 -19.17 15.03 -1.24
N ALA A 184 -18.26 15.28 -2.19
CA ALA A 184 -17.11 14.44 -2.50
C ALA A 184 -15.92 15.34 -2.84
N ASP A 185 -14.73 14.77 -3.01
CA ASP A 185 -13.63 15.47 -3.66
C ASP A 185 -13.88 15.67 -5.16
N ASP A 186 -13.01 16.45 -5.81
CA ASP A 186 -13.12 16.84 -7.23
C ASP A 186 -13.06 15.66 -8.22
N HIS A 187 -12.66 14.47 -7.76
CA HIS A 187 -12.41 13.29 -8.58
C HIS A 187 -13.19 12.04 -8.12
N GLY A 188 -14.00 12.16 -7.08
CA GLY A 188 -14.77 11.09 -6.47
C GLY A 188 -16.28 11.22 -6.65
N GLU A 189 -17.00 10.40 -5.89
CA GLU A 189 -18.46 10.46 -5.73
C GLU A 189 -18.82 10.43 -4.24
N PRO A 190 -20.01 10.93 -3.85
CA PRO A 190 -20.44 10.89 -2.46
C PRO A 190 -20.43 9.45 -1.92
N SER A 191 -19.82 9.26 -0.74
CA SER A 191 -19.57 7.95 -0.12
C SER A 191 -20.18 7.81 1.27
N GLU A 192 -20.97 8.80 1.71
CA GLU A 192 -21.58 8.86 3.03
C GLU A 192 -22.57 7.72 3.28
N ASP A 193 -23.19 7.21 2.22
CA ASP A 193 -24.16 6.11 2.28
C ASP A 193 -23.49 4.77 2.60
N LEU A 194 -22.16 4.67 2.45
CA LEU A 194 -21.37 3.50 2.86
C LEU A 194 -21.07 3.47 4.37
N VAL A 195 -21.20 4.60 5.07
CA VAL A 195 -20.83 4.71 6.49
C VAL A 195 -21.53 3.64 7.35
N PRO A 196 -22.86 3.40 7.23
CA PRO A 196 -23.51 2.34 7.99
C PRO A 196 -22.92 0.95 7.72
N ALA A 197 -22.66 0.61 6.46
CA ALA A 197 -22.12 -0.70 6.08
C ALA A 197 -20.71 -0.93 6.64
N VAL A 198 -19.89 0.13 6.67
CA VAL A 198 -18.55 0.09 7.28
C VAL A 198 -18.62 -0.06 8.79
N MET A 199 -19.52 0.65 9.46
CA MET A 199 -19.71 0.52 10.90
C MET A 199 -20.16 -0.89 11.28
N ASP A 200 -21.06 -1.49 10.49
CA ASP A 200 -21.51 -2.87 10.68
C ASP A 200 -20.36 -3.87 10.47
N ALA A 201 -19.53 -3.68 9.44
CA ALA A 201 -18.36 -4.51 9.18
C ALA A 201 -17.32 -4.40 10.31
N ALA A 202 -16.94 -3.18 10.68
CA ALA A 202 -16.01 -2.94 11.78
C ALA A 202 -16.50 -3.55 13.10
N HIS A 203 -17.81 -3.47 13.38
CA HIS A 203 -18.39 -4.07 14.58
C HIS A 203 -18.21 -5.59 14.66
N ARG A 204 -18.36 -6.31 13.54
CA ARG A 204 -18.14 -7.77 13.47
C ARG A 204 -16.70 -8.16 13.82
N HIS A 205 -15.74 -7.28 13.54
CA HIS A 205 -14.32 -7.47 13.82
C HIS A 205 -13.84 -6.79 15.11
N SER A 206 -14.76 -6.30 15.96
CA SER A 206 -14.42 -5.56 17.18
C SER A 206 -13.59 -4.29 16.95
N ILE A 207 -13.65 -3.71 15.74
CA ILE A 207 -12.98 -2.46 15.37
C ILE A 207 -13.91 -1.28 15.69
N LYS A 208 -13.37 -0.19 16.22
CA LYS A 208 -14.08 1.09 16.41
C LYS A 208 -13.91 1.96 15.17
N VAL A 209 -14.89 2.82 14.91
CA VAL A 209 -14.83 3.79 13.82
C VAL A 209 -14.85 5.19 14.42
N THR A 210 -13.97 6.06 13.92
CA THR A 210 -14.00 7.51 14.13
C THR A 210 -13.96 8.21 12.76
N GLY A 211 -14.42 9.45 12.68
CA GLY A 211 -14.42 10.22 11.44
C GLY A 211 -13.31 11.26 11.40
N GLU A 212 -12.71 11.43 10.22
CA GLU A 212 -11.92 12.60 9.86
C GLU A 212 -12.70 13.41 8.81
N THR A 213 -13.14 14.62 9.18
CA THR A 213 -13.86 15.51 8.29
C THR A 213 -12.90 16.12 7.27
N THR A 214 -13.06 15.76 5.99
CA THR A 214 -12.21 16.25 4.90
C THR A 214 -12.84 17.49 4.25
N GLY A 215 -12.03 18.49 3.90
CA GLY A 215 -12.47 19.62 3.04
C GLY A 215 -13.14 20.81 3.74
N MET A 216 -13.08 20.95 5.07
CA MET A 216 -13.71 22.09 5.76
C MET A 216 -12.93 23.42 5.65
N PHE A 217 -11.75 23.42 5.02
CA PHE A 217 -10.93 24.63 4.82
C PHE A 217 -10.88 25.02 3.34
N SER A 218 -12.00 25.51 2.80
CA SER A 218 -11.94 26.42 1.65
C SER A 218 -11.71 27.82 2.22
N THR A 219 -10.45 28.27 2.24
CA THR A 219 -10.18 29.69 2.46
C THR A 219 -10.64 30.43 1.22
N SER A 220 -11.71 31.20 1.40
CA SER A 220 -12.26 32.25 0.53
C SER A 220 -11.23 33.01 -0.31
#